data_AF-A0A6C9EFE6-F1
#
_entry.id   AF-A0A6C9EFE6-F1
#
_cell.length_a   1.000
_cell.length_b   1.000
_cell.length_c   1.000
_cell.angle_alpha   90.00
_cell.angle_beta   90.00
_cell.angle_gamma   90.00
#
_symmetry.space_group_name_H-M   'P 1'
#
loop_
_entity.id
_entity.type
_entity.pdbx_description
1 polymer ?
#
loop_
_entity_poly.entity_id
_entity_poly.type
_entity_poly.pdbx_seq_one_letter_code
_entity_poly.pdbx_strand_id
1 'polypeptide(L)'
;MQLFRTKSVEQTIAETGEEGRKLKRNLTWWDLSIMGVAVAVGAGIFSVGAQAAAFHAGPAVIISFLIAGIVCGAAVMCYAEFASMIPVAGSAYTFTYTTVGEIMAWIIGWDLILEMLMAGSVISKYWGVYLNDFMRLMGWNANTNLTFGSFHIDIAPIIIVAFFTTLLVFGTKIGARVDGAMTVLKIAIVFFVVIVGFFYVKASNFTPFIPPSQPASTVEGSSAVTGVMTQPLWQFATGMTPSVYGVPGILSGAALVFFAFIGFDVVATASEETKNPHKNVPLGIGVGML
;
A
#
# COMPACT_ATOMS: atom_id res chain seq x y z
N MET A 1 -0.98 -35.49 -11.52
CA MET A 1 -0.67 -34.04 -11.47
C MET A 1 0.34 -33.83 -10.35
N GLN A 2 1.52 -33.28 -10.64
CA GLN A 2 2.53 -33.00 -9.62
C GLN A 2 2.25 -31.62 -9.01
N LEU A 3 1.37 -31.57 -8.01
CA LEU A 3 0.88 -30.33 -7.39
C LEU A 3 1.98 -29.48 -6.70
N PHE A 4 3.13 -30.08 -6.41
CA PHE A 4 4.26 -29.44 -5.72
C PHE A 4 5.49 -29.28 -6.63
N ARG A 5 5.29 -29.24 -7.96
CA ARG A 5 6.41 -29.03 -8.88
C ARG A 5 7.01 -27.65 -8.62
N THR A 6 8.31 -27.61 -8.36
CA THR A 6 9.07 -26.36 -8.28
C THR A 6 9.65 -26.02 -9.64
N LYS A 7 9.82 -24.73 -9.88
CA LYS A 7 10.55 -24.23 -11.05
C LYS A 7 11.98 -23.98 -10.63
N SER A 8 12.94 -24.47 -11.40
CA SER A 8 14.35 -24.27 -11.05
C SER A 8 14.71 -22.80 -11.19
N VAL A 9 15.67 -22.35 -10.36
CA VAL A 9 16.18 -20.98 -10.42
C VAL A 9 16.83 -20.72 -11.77
N GLU A 10 17.56 -21.69 -12.31
CA GLU A 10 18.22 -21.63 -13.62
C GLU A 10 17.22 -21.45 -14.75
N GLN A 11 16.10 -22.19 -14.71
CA GLN A 11 15.05 -22.04 -15.71
C GLN A 11 14.42 -20.64 -15.66
N THR A 12 14.20 -20.12 -14.45
CA THR A 12 13.61 -18.79 -14.27
C THR A 12 14.54 -17.68 -14.76
N ILE A 13 15.85 -17.80 -14.49
CA ILE A 13 16.89 -16.89 -15.01
C ILE A 13 17.01 -17.01 -16.54
N ALA A 14 16.89 -18.22 -17.09
CA ALA A 14 16.98 -18.45 -18.53
C ALA A 14 15.83 -17.78 -19.29
N GLU A 15 14.62 -17.77 -18.73
CA GLU A 15 13.44 -17.11 -19.33
C GLU A 15 13.57 -15.59 -19.36
N THR A 16 14.17 -14.97 -18.34
CA THR A 16 14.57 -13.55 -18.37
C THR A 16 15.61 -13.25 -19.47
N GLY A 17 16.35 -14.27 -19.92
CA GLY A 17 17.42 -14.15 -20.92
C GLY A 17 17.01 -14.31 -22.38
N GLU A 18 15.74 -14.63 -22.68
CA GLU A 18 15.26 -14.92 -24.04
C GLU A 18 15.55 -13.78 -25.03
N GLU A 19 16.00 -14.15 -26.23
CA GLU A 19 16.29 -13.20 -27.30
C GLU A 19 15.01 -12.47 -27.73
N GLY A 20 15.02 -11.13 -27.66
CA GLY A 20 13.87 -10.28 -27.98
C GLY A 20 13.14 -9.66 -26.78
N ARG A 21 13.43 -10.09 -25.53
CA ARG A 21 12.79 -9.59 -24.30
C ARG A 21 13.73 -8.90 -23.30
N LYS A 22 14.89 -8.38 -23.74
CA LYS A 22 15.87 -7.76 -22.83
C LYS A 22 15.61 -6.28 -22.59
N LEU A 23 15.33 -5.93 -21.33
CA LEU A 23 15.26 -4.55 -20.87
C LEU A 23 16.65 -3.94 -20.67
N LYS A 24 16.75 -2.61 -20.81
CA LYS A 24 18.02 -1.90 -20.57
C LYS A 24 18.26 -1.80 -19.07
N ARG A 25 19.36 -2.40 -18.59
CA ARG A 25 19.79 -2.28 -17.18
C ARG A 25 20.37 -0.90 -16.88
N ASN A 26 19.51 0.03 -16.46
CA ASN A 26 19.88 1.40 -16.15
C ASN A 26 19.64 1.78 -14.68
N LEU A 27 18.80 1.06 -13.94
CA LEU A 27 18.44 1.37 -12.56
C LEU A 27 19.54 0.99 -11.57
N THR A 28 19.73 1.85 -10.57
CA THR A 28 20.65 1.67 -9.44
C THR A 28 19.86 1.46 -8.14
N TRP A 29 20.54 1.07 -7.06
CA TRP A 29 19.90 0.92 -5.75
C TRP A 29 19.17 2.19 -5.30
N TRP A 30 19.68 3.37 -5.66
CA TRP A 30 19.06 4.66 -5.33
C TRP A 30 17.75 4.89 -6.08
N ASP A 31 17.73 4.58 -7.37
CA ASP A 31 16.51 4.67 -8.19
C ASP A 31 15.42 3.73 -7.65
N LEU A 32 15.84 2.54 -7.20
CA LEU A 32 14.97 1.54 -6.59
C LEU A 32 14.44 1.97 -5.22
N SER A 33 15.27 2.60 -4.37
CA SER A 33 14.81 3.14 -3.09
C SER A 33 13.80 4.26 -3.27
N ILE A 34 14.05 5.18 -4.21
CA ILE A 34 13.09 6.23 -4.55
C ILE A 34 11.79 5.61 -5.06
N MET A 35 11.87 4.58 -5.91
CA MET A 35 10.69 3.86 -6.38
C MET A 35 9.91 3.23 -5.21
N GLY A 36 10.58 2.60 -4.25
CA GLY A 36 9.95 2.04 -3.05
C GLY A 36 9.21 3.09 -2.23
N VAL A 37 9.87 4.22 -1.89
CA VAL A 37 9.25 5.34 -1.17
C VAL A 37 8.08 5.92 -1.97
N ALA A 38 8.26 6.09 -3.28
CA ALA A 38 7.24 6.62 -4.16
C ALA A 38 5.96 5.79 -4.14
N VAL A 39 6.09 4.47 -4.20
CA VAL A 39 4.93 3.57 -4.22
C VAL A 39 4.26 3.51 -2.84
N ALA A 40 5.03 3.48 -1.75
CA ALA A 40 4.49 3.45 -0.38
C ALA A 40 3.76 4.74 0.00
N VAL A 41 4.26 5.91 -0.43
CA VAL A 41 3.62 7.20 -0.13
C VAL A 41 2.39 7.40 -1.02
N GLY A 42 1.22 7.15 -0.45
CA GLY A 42 -0.07 7.31 -1.13
C GLY A 42 -1.25 7.50 -0.18
N ALA A 43 -2.42 6.98 -0.58
CA ALA A 43 -3.65 7.07 0.21
C ALA A 43 -3.50 6.51 1.64
N GLY A 44 -2.57 5.57 1.85
CA GLY A 44 -2.25 5.00 3.15
C GLY A 44 -1.86 6.03 4.20
N ILE A 45 -0.87 6.88 3.93
CA ILE A 45 -0.41 7.90 4.89
C ILE A 45 -1.35 9.11 4.94
N PHE A 46 -1.90 9.54 3.80
CA PHE A 46 -2.70 10.76 3.72
C PHE A 46 -4.13 10.57 4.26
N SER A 47 -4.77 9.45 3.95
CA SER A 47 -6.18 9.22 4.29
C SER A 47 -6.36 8.16 5.36
N VAL A 48 -5.79 6.98 5.12
CA VAL A 48 -6.03 5.80 5.96
C VAL A 48 -5.40 5.99 7.35
N GLY A 49 -4.22 6.61 7.42
CA GLY A 49 -3.59 7.01 8.69
C GLY A 49 -4.44 7.97 9.50
N ALA A 50 -5.08 8.96 8.84
CA ALA A 50 -6.00 9.88 9.51
C ALA A 50 -7.25 9.17 10.04
N GLN A 51 -7.79 8.21 9.29
CA GLN A 51 -8.91 7.36 9.75
C GLN A 51 -8.50 6.45 10.91
N ALA A 52 -7.30 5.86 10.86
CA ALA A 52 -6.77 5.05 11.95
C ALA A 52 -6.63 5.88 13.24
N ALA A 53 -6.17 7.12 13.12
CA ALA A 53 -6.11 8.05 14.24
C ALA A 53 -7.52 8.41 14.75
N ALA A 54 -8.44 8.78 13.86
CA ALA A 54 -9.76 9.29 14.22
C ALA A 54 -10.72 8.22 14.75
N PHE A 55 -10.66 6.99 14.23
CA PHE A 55 -11.68 5.96 14.46
C PHE A 55 -11.16 4.66 15.08
N HIS A 56 -9.84 4.51 15.27
CA HIS A 56 -9.26 3.27 15.82
C HIS A 56 -8.36 3.51 17.04
N ALA A 57 -7.30 4.31 16.92
CA ALA A 57 -6.24 4.36 17.93
C ALA A 57 -6.12 5.70 18.67
N GLY A 58 -6.74 6.78 18.18
CA GLY A 58 -6.52 8.12 18.73
C GLY A 58 -5.06 8.56 18.60
N PRO A 59 -4.51 9.32 19.58
CA PRO A 59 -3.09 9.69 19.58
C PRO A 59 -2.14 8.48 19.62
N ALA A 60 -2.60 7.33 20.10
CA ALA A 60 -1.83 6.08 20.11
C ALA A 60 -1.64 5.46 18.72
N VAL A 61 -2.15 6.07 17.64
CA VAL A 61 -1.86 5.65 16.26
C VAL A 61 -0.35 5.60 15.96
N ILE A 62 0.47 6.37 16.71
CA ILE A 62 1.93 6.28 16.64
C ILE A 62 2.40 4.85 16.96
N ILE A 63 1.83 4.21 17.99
CA ILE A 63 2.13 2.82 18.33
C ILE A 63 1.67 1.89 17.20
N SER A 64 0.50 2.15 16.60
CA SER A 64 0.01 1.38 15.46
C SER A 64 0.98 1.41 14.28
N PHE A 65 1.52 2.59 13.93
CA PHE A 65 2.54 2.72 12.88
C PHE A 65 3.86 2.02 13.23
N LEU A 66 4.29 2.06 14.50
CA LEU A 66 5.48 1.34 14.94
C LEU A 66 5.32 -0.18 14.82
N ILE A 67 4.17 -0.72 15.23
CA ILE A 67 3.87 -2.15 15.09
C ILE A 67 3.85 -2.55 13.61
N ALA A 68 3.13 -1.80 12.78
CA ALA A 68 3.07 -2.05 11.34
C ALA A 68 4.47 -2.00 10.72
N GLY A 69 5.26 -0.96 11.02
CA GLY A 69 6.61 -0.80 10.52
C GLY A 69 7.56 -1.95 10.91
N ILE A 70 7.49 -2.46 12.14
CA ILE A 70 8.30 -3.60 12.57
C ILE A 70 7.93 -4.87 11.79
N VAL A 71 6.64 -5.15 11.64
CA VAL A 71 6.15 -6.32 10.89
C VAL A 71 6.56 -6.23 9.42
N CYS A 72 6.35 -5.05 8.81
CA CYS A 72 6.74 -4.76 7.44
C CYS A 72 8.25 -4.85 7.23
N GLY A 73 9.06 -4.33 8.17
CA GLY A 73 10.51 -4.40 8.12
C GLY A 73 11.02 -5.84 8.17
N ALA A 74 10.42 -6.70 9.00
CA ALA A 74 10.73 -8.13 9.01
C ALA A 74 10.40 -8.80 7.68
N ALA A 75 9.25 -8.49 7.08
CA ALA A 75 8.88 -9.01 5.76
C ALA A 75 9.84 -8.52 4.67
N VAL A 76 10.23 -7.25 4.69
CA VAL A 76 11.19 -6.67 3.74
C VAL A 76 12.55 -7.36 3.80
N MET A 77 13.03 -7.73 4.99
CA MET A 77 14.29 -8.49 5.09
C MET A 77 14.20 -9.84 4.38
N CYS A 78 13.08 -10.55 4.51
CA CYS A 78 12.86 -11.81 3.78
C CYS A 78 12.81 -11.58 2.26
N TYR A 79 12.12 -10.53 1.81
CA TYR A 79 12.07 -10.16 0.38
C TYR A 79 13.44 -9.77 -0.17
N ALA A 80 14.23 -9.04 0.61
CA ALA A 80 15.59 -8.66 0.26
C ALA A 80 16.48 -9.90 0.10
N GLU A 81 16.35 -10.90 0.98
CA GLU A 81 17.05 -12.18 0.85
C GLU A 81 16.65 -12.92 -0.43
N PHE A 82 15.35 -13.08 -0.70
CA PHE A 82 14.87 -13.74 -1.92
C PHE A 82 15.29 -13.01 -3.19
N ALA A 83 15.20 -11.68 -3.22
CA ALA A 83 15.63 -10.88 -4.36
C ALA A 83 17.14 -10.99 -4.62
N SER A 84 17.94 -11.21 -3.58
CA SER A 84 19.38 -11.43 -3.72
C SER A 84 19.70 -12.80 -4.34
N MET A 85 18.90 -13.83 -4.03
CA MET A 85 19.08 -15.19 -4.55
C MET A 85 18.48 -15.37 -5.94
N ILE A 86 17.36 -14.71 -6.21
CA ILE A 86 16.54 -14.91 -7.41
C ILE A 86 16.30 -13.54 -8.07
N PRO A 87 17.30 -12.99 -8.79
CA PRO A 87 17.28 -11.62 -9.31
C PRO A 87 16.48 -11.49 -10.63
N VAL A 88 15.26 -12.01 -10.62
CA VAL A 88 14.37 -12.06 -11.79
C VAL A 88 13.11 -11.24 -11.50
N ALA A 89 12.44 -10.74 -12.55
CA ALA A 89 11.16 -10.09 -12.37
C ALA A 89 10.10 -11.11 -11.93
N GLY A 90 9.33 -10.80 -10.89
CA GLY A 90 8.14 -11.60 -10.52
C GLY A 90 7.80 -11.68 -9.03
N SER A 91 8.53 -10.98 -8.15
CA SER A 91 8.15 -10.77 -6.74
C SER A 91 7.75 -12.08 -6.02
N ALA A 92 6.80 -12.02 -5.09
CA ALA A 92 6.37 -13.13 -4.22
C ALA A 92 5.95 -14.40 -4.99
N TYR A 93 5.31 -14.24 -6.14
CA TYR A 93 4.89 -15.35 -7.00
C TYR A 93 6.09 -16.21 -7.43
N THR A 94 7.11 -15.56 -7.99
CA THR A 94 8.30 -16.25 -8.47
C THR A 94 9.10 -16.87 -7.32
N PHE A 95 9.23 -16.14 -6.20
CA PHE A 95 9.90 -16.68 -5.02
C PHE A 95 9.19 -17.93 -4.48
N THR A 96 7.85 -17.94 -4.44
CA THR A 96 7.07 -19.09 -3.97
C THR A 96 7.14 -20.27 -4.94
N TYR A 97 7.14 -20.02 -6.25
CA TYR A 97 7.22 -21.10 -7.26
C TYR A 97 8.57 -21.84 -7.14
N THR A 98 9.65 -21.09 -6.97
CA THR A 98 10.99 -21.66 -6.85
C THR A 98 11.22 -22.40 -5.54
N THR A 99 10.60 -21.97 -4.43
CA THR A 99 10.89 -22.49 -3.08
C THR A 99 9.88 -23.51 -2.58
N VAL A 100 8.58 -23.28 -2.79
CA VAL A 100 7.50 -24.09 -2.21
C VAL A 100 6.81 -24.96 -3.27
N GLY A 101 6.59 -24.40 -4.46
CA GLY A 101 6.03 -25.12 -5.61
C GLY A 101 4.74 -24.53 -6.15
N GLU A 102 4.27 -25.16 -7.22
CA GLU A 102 3.26 -24.63 -8.14
C GLU A 102 1.92 -24.25 -7.47
N ILE A 103 1.35 -25.11 -6.60
CA ILE A 103 0.04 -24.81 -6.00
C ILE A 103 0.07 -23.58 -5.09
N MET A 104 1.12 -23.43 -4.28
CA MET A 104 1.27 -22.27 -3.40
C MET A 104 1.58 -21.02 -4.21
N ALA A 105 2.43 -21.14 -5.25
CA ALA A 105 2.68 -20.04 -6.17
C ALA A 105 1.40 -19.60 -6.88
N TRP A 106 0.54 -20.52 -7.31
CA TRP A 106 -0.74 -20.21 -7.94
C TRP A 106 -1.68 -19.46 -6.99
N ILE A 107 -1.77 -19.90 -5.72
CA ILE A 107 -2.56 -19.19 -4.68
C ILE A 107 -2.02 -17.77 -4.50
N ILE A 108 -0.71 -17.61 -4.32
CA ILE A 108 -0.06 -16.29 -4.16
C ILE A 108 -0.25 -15.43 -5.41
N GLY A 109 -0.20 -16.00 -6.62
CA GLY A 109 -0.43 -15.26 -7.86
C GLY A 109 -1.84 -14.70 -7.95
N TRP A 110 -2.86 -15.48 -7.59
CA TRP A 110 -4.24 -14.99 -7.53
C TRP A 110 -4.46 -13.96 -6.42
N ASP A 111 -3.82 -14.16 -5.27
CA ASP A 111 -3.84 -13.22 -4.16
C ASP A 111 -3.28 -11.85 -4.58
N LEU A 112 -2.09 -11.82 -5.22
CA LEU A 112 -1.49 -10.59 -5.74
C LEU A 112 -2.36 -9.89 -6.78
N ILE A 113 -3.04 -10.63 -7.67
CA ILE A 113 -3.96 -10.02 -8.65
C ILE A 113 -5.12 -9.33 -7.93
N LEU A 114 -5.73 -10.00 -6.94
CA LEU A 114 -6.83 -9.44 -6.16
C LEU A 114 -6.38 -8.24 -5.32
N GLU A 115 -5.20 -8.33 -4.73
CA GLU A 115 -4.56 -7.24 -3.99
C GLU A 115 -4.40 -6.00 -4.87
N MET A 116 -3.82 -6.14 -6.07
CA MET A 116 -3.59 -5.02 -6.99
C MET A 116 -4.91 -4.38 -7.47
N LEU A 117 -5.95 -5.19 -7.72
CA LEU A 117 -7.28 -4.69 -8.09
C LEU A 117 -7.94 -3.93 -6.93
N MET A 118 -7.84 -4.46 -5.71
CA MET A 118 -8.39 -3.81 -4.52
C MET A 118 -7.64 -2.51 -4.21
N ALA A 119 -6.30 -2.53 -4.21
CA ALA A 119 -5.46 -1.37 -3.97
C ALA A 119 -5.73 -0.25 -4.98
N GLY A 120 -5.80 -0.57 -6.27
CA GLY A 120 -6.15 0.39 -7.33
C GLY A 120 -7.52 1.02 -7.13
N SER A 121 -8.50 0.23 -6.67
CA SER A 121 -9.85 0.72 -6.37
C SER A 121 -9.87 1.67 -5.16
N VAL A 122 -9.16 1.32 -4.09
CA VAL A 122 -9.04 2.14 -2.86
C VAL A 122 -8.35 3.47 -3.17
N ILE A 123 -7.24 3.45 -3.89
CA ILE A 123 -6.49 4.66 -4.27
C ILE A 123 -7.39 5.59 -5.11
N SER A 124 -8.12 5.03 -6.08
CA SER A 124 -9.03 5.78 -6.94
C SER A 124 -10.19 6.40 -6.15
N LYS A 125 -10.70 5.70 -5.12
CA LYS A 125 -11.73 6.25 -4.22
C LYS A 125 -11.21 7.45 -3.44
N TYR A 126 -10.04 7.35 -2.84
CA TYR A 126 -9.48 8.45 -2.05
C TYR A 126 -9.11 9.66 -2.90
N TRP A 127 -8.70 9.46 -4.15
CA TRP A 127 -8.52 10.55 -5.09
C TRP A 127 -9.82 11.35 -5.29
N GLY A 128 -10.96 10.65 -5.45
CA GLY A 128 -12.27 11.29 -5.55
C GLY A 128 -12.72 12.03 -4.29
N VAL A 129 -12.39 11.50 -3.11
CA VAL A 129 -12.62 12.20 -1.84
C VAL A 129 -11.86 13.53 -1.80
N TYR A 130 -10.55 13.50 -2.10
CA TYR A 130 -9.73 14.72 -2.12
C TYR A 130 -10.16 15.72 -3.20
N LEU A 131 -10.60 15.24 -4.37
CA LEU A 131 -11.14 16.11 -5.41
C LEU A 131 -12.39 16.85 -4.92
N ASN A 132 -13.33 16.14 -4.29
CA ASN A 132 -14.52 16.75 -3.71
C ASN A 132 -14.18 17.74 -2.59
N ASP A 133 -13.25 17.40 -1.70
CA ASP A 133 -12.79 18.31 -0.65
C ASP A 133 -12.13 19.56 -1.23
N PHE A 134 -11.31 19.42 -2.28
CA PHE A 134 -10.72 20.54 -2.99
C PHE A 134 -11.78 21.45 -3.64
N MET A 135 -12.74 20.87 -4.37
CA MET A 135 -13.83 21.64 -4.98
C MET A 135 -14.63 22.40 -3.93
N ARG A 136 -14.94 21.76 -2.79
CA ARG A 136 -15.62 22.40 -1.65
C ARG A 136 -14.80 23.56 -1.08
N LEU A 137 -13.50 23.38 -0.88
CA LEU A 137 -12.60 24.43 -0.37
C LEU A 137 -12.46 25.62 -1.35
N MET A 138 -12.53 25.36 -2.66
CA MET A 138 -12.54 26.38 -3.70
C MET A 138 -13.91 27.07 -3.88
N GLY A 139 -14.93 26.64 -3.14
CA GLY A 139 -16.30 27.15 -3.26
C GLY A 139 -17.03 26.69 -4.53
N TRP A 140 -16.54 25.65 -5.21
CA TRP A 140 -17.20 25.05 -6.35
C TRP A 140 -18.27 24.05 -5.87
N ASN A 141 -19.54 24.33 -6.16
CA ASN A 141 -20.67 23.44 -5.84
C ASN A 141 -20.79 22.23 -6.79
N ALA A 142 -19.66 21.68 -7.23
CA ALA A 142 -19.61 20.47 -8.01
C ALA A 142 -19.37 19.28 -7.06
N ASN A 143 -20.22 18.26 -7.13
CA ASN A 143 -20.05 17.01 -6.39
C ASN A 143 -19.88 15.88 -7.39
N THR A 144 -18.86 15.04 -7.22
CA THR A 144 -18.65 13.87 -8.09
C THR A 144 -19.53 12.68 -7.74
N ASN A 145 -20.28 12.76 -6.64
CA ASN A 145 -21.24 11.74 -6.22
C ASN A 145 -22.60 12.01 -6.89
N LEU A 146 -22.99 11.12 -7.80
CA LEU A 146 -24.32 11.08 -8.39
C LEU A 146 -25.18 10.09 -7.61
N THR A 147 -26.38 10.52 -7.22
CA THR A 147 -27.38 9.65 -6.60
C THR A 147 -28.55 9.48 -7.56
N PHE A 148 -28.75 8.25 -8.03
CA PHE A 148 -29.86 7.85 -8.89
C PHE A 148 -30.79 6.93 -8.10
N GLY A 149 -31.82 7.49 -7.46
CA GLY A 149 -32.71 6.73 -6.60
C GLY A 149 -31.94 6.08 -5.44
N SER A 150 -31.91 4.75 -5.38
CA SER A 150 -31.17 3.96 -4.39
C SER A 150 -29.71 3.70 -4.75
N PHE A 151 -29.24 4.13 -5.93
CA PHE A 151 -27.86 3.91 -6.37
C PHE A 151 -27.00 5.16 -6.12
N HIS A 152 -25.89 4.97 -5.43
CA HIS A 152 -24.86 5.99 -5.23
C HIS A 152 -23.64 5.65 -6.10
N ILE A 153 -23.33 6.50 -7.07
CA ILE A 153 -22.20 6.32 -7.99
C ILE A 153 -21.26 7.51 -7.84
N ASP A 154 -20.00 7.24 -7.52
CA ASP A 154 -18.95 8.26 -7.52
C ASP A 154 -18.23 8.23 -8.87
N ILE A 155 -18.27 9.35 -9.60
CA ILE A 155 -17.67 9.44 -10.94
C ILE A 155 -16.16 9.67 -10.84
N ALA A 156 -15.66 10.29 -9.77
CA ALA A 156 -14.25 10.67 -9.69
C ALA A 156 -13.29 9.46 -9.78
N PRO A 157 -13.55 8.32 -9.11
CA PRO A 157 -12.75 7.11 -9.26
C PRO A 157 -12.76 6.56 -10.69
N ILE A 158 -13.89 6.66 -11.40
CA ILE A 158 -14.01 6.19 -12.79
C ILE A 158 -13.13 7.04 -13.71
N ILE A 159 -13.16 8.36 -13.53
CA ILE A 159 -12.36 9.30 -14.34
C ILE A 159 -10.87 9.05 -14.14
N ILE A 160 -10.41 8.90 -12.90
CA ILE A 160 -8.98 8.75 -12.62
C ILE A 160 -8.45 7.40 -13.12
N VAL A 161 -9.22 6.32 -12.99
CA VAL A 161 -8.87 5.01 -13.56
C VAL A 161 -8.81 5.09 -15.08
N ALA A 162 -9.80 5.70 -15.73
CA ALA A 162 -9.80 5.87 -17.18
C ALA A 162 -8.61 6.70 -17.67
N PHE A 163 -8.25 7.76 -16.93
CA PHE A 163 -7.08 8.59 -17.21
C PHE A 163 -5.77 7.80 -17.15
N PHE A 164 -5.51 7.08 -16.05
CA PHE A 164 -4.27 6.29 -15.93
C PHE A 164 -4.24 5.10 -16.88
N THR A 165 -5.38 4.47 -17.16
CA THR A 165 -5.49 3.41 -18.19
C THR A 165 -5.12 3.95 -19.56
N THR A 166 -5.63 5.13 -19.93
CA THR A 166 -5.31 5.80 -21.19
C THR A 166 -3.82 6.15 -21.29
N LEU A 167 -3.24 6.66 -20.20
CA LEU A 167 -1.82 6.97 -20.13
C LEU A 167 -0.94 5.70 -20.28
N LEU A 168 -1.36 4.58 -19.68
CA LEU A 168 -0.69 3.29 -19.84
C LEU A 168 -0.77 2.78 -21.29
N VAL A 169 -1.92 2.94 -21.95
CA VAL A 169 -2.11 2.57 -23.37
C VAL A 169 -1.24 3.42 -24.31
N PHE A 170 -1.09 4.72 -24.05
CA PHE A 170 -0.28 5.61 -24.90
C PHE A 170 1.24 5.45 -24.72
N GLY A 171 1.69 4.84 -23.64
CA GLY A 171 3.06 4.38 -23.51
C GLY A 171 3.72 4.70 -22.17
N THR A 172 4.45 3.71 -21.67
CA THR A 172 5.12 3.70 -20.36
C THR A 172 6.15 4.82 -20.17
N LYS A 173 6.78 5.30 -21.25
CA LYS A 173 7.80 6.35 -21.18
C LYS A 173 7.25 7.72 -20.73
N ILE A 174 6.03 8.07 -21.15
CA ILE A 174 5.36 9.30 -20.69
C ILE A 174 4.88 9.08 -19.26
N GLY A 175 4.33 7.89 -18.97
CA GLY A 175 3.91 7.51 -17.62
C GLY A 175 5.02 7.63 -16.59
N ALA A 176 6.20 7.11 -16.87
CA ALA A 176 7.35 7.18 -15.95
C ALA A 176 7.77 8.63 -15.62
N ARG A 177 7.67 9.56 -16.58
CA ARG A 177 7.99 10.99 -16.34
C ARG A 177 6.94 11.67 -15.47
N VAL A 178 5.66 11.40 -15.76
CA VAL A 178 4.55 11.94 -14.97
C VAL A 178 4.60 11.39 -13.54
N ASP A 179 4.82 10.09 -13.39
CA ASP A 179 4.94 9.43 -12.10
C ASP A 179 6.12 9.98 -11.27
N GLY A 180 7.29 10.16 -11.89
CA GLY A 180 8.44 10.79 -11.24
C GLY A 180 8.16 12.22 -10.75
N ALA A 181 7.49 13.04 -11.57
CA ALA A 181 7.11 14.40 -11.19
C ALA A 181 6.09 14.42 -10.03
N MET A 182 5.08 13.54 -10.09
CA MET A 182 4.10 13.35 -9.01
C MET A 182 4.78 12.89 -7.72
N THR A 183 5.81 12.06 -7.82
CA THR A 183 6.61 11.58 -6.69
C THR A 183 7.35 12.69 -5.97
N VAL A 184 8.05 13.54 -6.71
CA VAL A 184 8.73 14.70 -6.10
C VAL A 184 7.70 15.62 -5.42
N LEU A 185 6.56 15.88 -6.09
CA LEU A 185 5.50 16.71 -5.53
C LEU A 185 4.91 16.13 -4.23
N LYS A 186 4.55 14.84 -4.21
CA LYS A 186 3.97 14.22 -3.00
C LYS A 186 4.96 14.20 -1.83
N ILE A 187 6.23 13.92 -2.09
CA ILE A 187 7.27 13.97 -1.05
C ILE A 187 7.40 15.40 -0.51
N ALA A 188 7.44 16.41 -1.39
CA ALA A 188 7.49 17.81 -0.97
C ALA A 188 6.28 18.22 -0.12
N ILE A 189 5.07 17.74 -0.47
CA ILE A 189 3.85 17.96 0.32
C ILE A 189 3.96 17.31 1.71
N VAL A 190 4.48 16.08 1.81
CA VAL A 190 4.70 15.43 3.12
C VAL A 190 5.62 16.29 3.99
N PHE A 191 6.78 16.72 3.46
CA PHE A 191 7.68 17.60 4.20
C PHE A 191 7.02 18.91 4.60
N PHE A 192 6.26 19.53 3.71
CA PHE A 192 5.52 20.75 4.02
C PHE A 192 4.53 20.55 5.18
N VAL A 193 3.74 19.48 5.14
CA VAL A 193 2.75 19.16 6.19
C VAL A 193 3.45 18.88 7.52
N VAL A 194 4.56 18.14 7.52
CA VAL A 194 5.33 17.86 8.75
C VAL A 194 5.91 19.15 9.33
N ILE A 195 6.57 19.97 8.51
CA ILE A 195 7.24 21.21 8.96
C ILE A 195 6.20 22.23 9.46
N VAL A 196 5.17 22.52 8.67
CA VAL A 196 4.13 23.48 9.06
C VAL A 196 3.31 22.93 10.22
N GLY A 197 2.90 21.66 10.15
CA GLY A 197 2.11 20.99 11.19
C GLY A 197 2.81 20.99 12.54
N PHE A 198 4.14 20.87 12.58
CA PHE A 198 4.94 20.94 13.81
C PHE A 198 4.67 22.23 14.61
N PHE A 199 4.49 23.37 13.96
CA PHE A 199 4.20 24.65 14.62
C PHE A 199 2.79 24.74 15.21
N TYR A 200 1.88 23.83 14.82
CA TYR A 200 0.49 23.79 15.30
C TYR A 200 0.22 22.64 16.28
N VAL A 201 1.25 21.87 16.67
CA VAL A 201 1.10 20.77 17.62
C VAL A 201 0.74 21.30 19.01
N LYS A 202 -0.39 20.83 19.55
CA LYS A 202 -0.81 21.10 20.93
C LYS A 202 -0.68 19.84 21.77
N ALA A 203 0.14 19.88 22.81
CA ALA A 203 0.38 18.74 23.71
C ALA A 203 -0.92 18.21 24.36
N SER A 204 -1.92 19.07 24.58
CA SER A 204 -3.24 18.69 25.11
C SER A 204 -3.99 17.68 24.22
N ASN A 205 -3.71 17.64 22.93
CA ASN A 205 -4.36 16.69 22.01
C ASN A 205 -3.81 15.26 22.16
N PHE A 206 -2.68 15.08 22.86
CA PHE A 206 -2.14 13.76 23.19
C PHE A 206 -2.68 13.20 24.50
N THR A 207 -3.60 13.89 25.18
CA THR A 207 -4.21 13.43 26.43
C THR A 207 -5.72 13.24 26.26
N PRO A 208 -6.27 12.02 26.48
CA PRO A 208 -5.57 10.79 26.81
C PRO A 208 -4.80 10.20 25.61
N PHE A 209 -3.57 9.74 25.83
CA PHE A 209 -2.74 9.21 24.73
C PHE A 209 -3.32 7.93 24.15
N ILE A 210 -3.73 7.03 25.04
CA ILE A 210 -4.53 5.86 24.72
C ILE A 210 -5.95 6.17 25.21
N PRO A 211 -6.90 6.53 24.32
CA PRO A 211 -8.28 6.73 24.73
C PRO A 211 -8.87 5.42 25.27
N PRO A 212 -9.80 5.49 26.24
CA PRO A 212 -10.44 4.30 26.78
C PRO A 212 -11.20 3.55 25.69
N SER A 213 -11.15 2.22 25.74
CA SER A 213 -11.83 1.35 24.78
C SER A 213 -13.35 1.57 24.81
N GLN A 214 -13.96 1.65 23.63
CA GLN A 214 -15.40 1.81 23.44
C GLN A 214 -15.94 0.74 22.48
N PRO A 215 -17.21 0.31 22.60
CA PRO A 215 -17.81 -0.63 21.64
C PRO A 215 -17.81 -0.05 20.22
N ALA A 216 -17.52 -0.86 19.20
CA ALA A 216 -17.46 -0.39 17.81
C ALA A 216 -18.81 0.16 17.28
N SER A 217 -19.92 -0.21 17.91
CA SER A 217 -21.26 0.32 17.60
C SER A 217 -21.47 1.78 18.01
N THR A 218 -20.54 2.39 18.75
CA THR A 218 -20.63 3.82 19.15
C THR A 218 -19.94 4.76 18.16
N VAL A 219 -19.31 4.24 17.09
CA VAL A 219 -18.70 5.06 16.03
C VAL A 219 -19.74 5.38 14.96
N GLU A 220 -19.95 6.67 14.68
CA GLU A 220 -20.86 7.14 13.61
C GLU A 220 -20.58 6.41 12.29
N GLY A 221 -21.61 5.82 11.68
CA GLY A 221 -21.51 5.05 10.44
C GLY A 221 -21.33 3.53 10.61
N SER A 222 -21.20 3.03 11.84
CA SER A 222 -21.01 1.61 12.14
C SER A 222 -22.29 0.98 12.70
N SER A 223 -23.00 0.16 11.92
CA SER A 223 -24.06 -0.71 12.48
C SER A 223 -23.42 -1.82 13.33
N ALA A 224 -24.14 -2.36 14.32
CA ALA A 224 -23.68 -3.54 15.08
C ALA A 224 -23.33 -4.73 14.16
N VAL A 225 -24.04 -4.87 13.04
CA VAL A 225 -23.75 -5.88 12.00
C VAL A 225 -22.46 -5.53 11.24
N THR A 226 -22.26 -4.26 10.89
CA THR A 226 -21.02 -3.78 10.27
C THR A 226 -19.83 -4.01 11.19
N GLY A 227 -19.96 -3.69 12.48
CA GLY A 227 -18.90 -3.87 13.47
C GLY A 227 -18.42 -5.32 13.65
N VAL A 228 -19.32 -6.31 13.56
CA VAL A 228 -18.95 -7.73 13.59
C VAL A 228 -18.27 -8.18 12.30
N MET A 229 -18.68 -7.63 11.15
CA MET A 229 -18.08 -7.95 9.85
C MET A 229 -16.76 -7.22 9.61
N THR A 230 -16.55 -6.06 10.23
CA THR A 230 -15.33 -5.24 10.11
C THR A 230 -14.39 -5.38 11.31
N GLN A 231 -14.67 -6.29 12.25
CA GLN A 231 -13.78 -6.51 13.38
C GLN A 231 -12.47 -7.18 12.91
N PRO A 232 -11.34 -6.86 13.53
CA PRO A 232 -10.09 -7.58 13.30
C PRO A 232 -10.24 -9.08 13.56
N LEU A 233 -9.56 -9.91 12.75
CA LEU A 233 -9.64 -11.38 12.84
C LEU A 233 -9.30 -11.92 14.24
N TRP A 234 -8.39 -11.26 14.95
CA TRP A 234 -8.02 -11.66 16.31
C TRP A 234 -9.16 -11.41 17.32
N GLN A 235 -9.97 -10.35 17.16
CA GLN A 235 -11.14 -10.10 18.00
C GLN A 235 -12.22 -11.17 17.74
N PHE A 236 -12.42 -11.49 16.46
CA PHE A 236 -13.29 -12.61 16.06
C PHE A 236 -12.82 -13.94 16.67
N ALA A 237 -11.53 -14.27 16.55
CA ALA A 237 -10.96 -15.51 17.05
C ALA A 237 -11.01 -15.64 18.59
N THR A 238 -10.96 -14.51 19.30
CA THR A 238 -11.00 -14.47 20.77
C THR A 238 -12.41 -14.31 21.35
N GLY A 239 -13.42 -14.08 20.50
CA GLY A 239 -14.80 -13.82 20.93
C GLY A 239 -14.97 -12.50 21.69
N MET A 240 -14.00 -11.58 21.58
CA MET A 240 -14.06 -10.28 22.22
C MET A 240 -15.11 -9.39 21.53
N THR A 241 -15.73 -8.49 22.30
CA THR A 241 -16.63 -7.50 21.71
C THR A 241 -15.87 -6.55 20.78
N PRO A 242 -16.37 -6.32 19.54
CA PRO A 242 -15.79 -5.33 18.64
C PRO A 242 -15.62 -4.00 19.36
N SER A 243 -14.39 -3.52 19.43
CA SER A 243 -14.07 -2.29 20.16
C SER A 243 -13.08 -1.42 19.39
N VAL A 244 -13.26 -0.11 19.57
CA VAL A 244 -12.37 0.95 19.10
C VAL A 244 -11.64 1.55 20.30
N TYR A 245 -10.47 2.15 20.05
CA TYR A 245 -9.54 2.66 21.06
C TYR A 245 -9.04 1.59 22.04
N GLY A 246 -8.24 2.02 23.03
CA GLY A 246 -7.49 1.12 23.90
C GLY A 246 -6.49 0.25 23.13
N VAL A 247 -6.02 -0.82 23.77
CA VAL A 247 -5.14 -1.83 23.14
C VAL A 247 -5.80 -2.46 21.89
N PRO A 248 -7.09 -2.82 21.90
CA PRO A 248 -7.73 -3.40 20.72
C PRO A 248 -7.74 -2.44 19.52
N GLY A 249 -7.98 -1.15 19.78
CA GLY A 249 -7.93 -0.09 18.78
C GLY A 249 -6.55 0.17 18.21
N ILE A 250 -5.49 0.05 19.02
CA ILE A 250 -4.09 0.14 18.53
C ILE A 250 -3.79 -0.98 17.53
N LEU A 251 -4.18 -2.22 17.84
CA LEU A 251 -3.96 -3.37 16.94
C LEU A 251 -4.81 -3.28 15.66
N SER A 252 -6.06 -2.85 15.78
CA SER A 252 -6.93 -2.58 14.63
C SER A 252 -6.36 -1.46 13.75
N GLY A 253 -5.89 -0.38 14.38
CA GLY A 253 -5.19 0.71 13.70
C GLY A 253 -3.92 0.22 13.01
N ALA A 254 -3.14 -0.68 13.63
CA ALA A 254 -1.93 -1.24 13.03
C ALA A 254 -2.24 -2.03 11.75
N ALA A 255 -3.28 -2.86 11.78
CA ALA A 255 -3.74 -3.59 10.60
C ALA A 255 -4.23 -2.64 9.49
N LEU A 256 -4.87 -1.52 9.86
CA LEU A 256 -5.36 -0.53 8.90
C LEU A 256 -4.20 0.27 8.26
N VAL A 257 -3.25 0.76 9.06
CA VAL A 257 -2.09 1.54 8.58
C VAL A 257 -1.02 0.68 7.91
N PHE A 258 -1.07 -0.65 8.05
CA PHE A 258 -0.26 -1.58 7.26
C PHE A 258 -0.40 -1.30 5.75
N PHE A 259 -1.58 -0.86 5.30
CA PHE A 259 -1.82 -0.45 3.91
C PHE A 259 -0.85 0.65 3.43
N ALA A 260 -0.36 1.51 4.33
CA ALA A 260 0.62 2.55 4.00
C ALA A 260 2.03 2.03 3.72
N PHE A 261 2.31 0.77 4.05
CA PHE A 261 3.61 0.11 3.83
C PHE A 261 3.61 -0.83 2.63
N ILE A 262 2.46 -1.03 1.96
CA ILE A 262 2.36 -1.88 0.77
C ILE A 262 3.09 -1.22 -0.41
N GLY A 263 3.78 -2.04 -1.21
CA GLY A 263 4.40 -1.60 -2.47
C GLY A 263 5.92 -1.70 -2.53
N PHE A 264 6.59 -2.09 -1.43
CA PHE A 264 8.04 -2.36 -1.46
C PHE A 264 8.39 -3.52 -2.40
N ASP A 265 7.47 -4.46 -2.59
CA ASP A 265 7.61 -5.64 -3.44
C ASP A 265 7.61 -5.29 -4.95
N VAL A 266 7.05 -4.12 -5.32
CA VAL A 266 7.11 -3.59 -6.69
C VAL A 266 8.55 -3.36 -7.11
N VAL A 267 9.43 -2.97 -6.19
CA VAL A 267 10.87 -2.80 -6.46
C VAL A 267 11.50 -4.10 -6.95
N ALA A 268 11.03 -5.26 -6.48
CA ALA A 268 11.51 -6.57 -6.94
C ALA A 268 11.12 -6.86 -8.40
N THR A 269 10.06 -6.24 -8.92
CA THR A 269 9.66 -6.38 -10.34
C THR A 269 10.62 -5.66 -11.29
N ALA A 270 11.32 -4.63 -10.81
CA ALA A 270 12.32 -3.87 -11.57
C ALA A 270 13.70 -4.55 -11.66
N SER A 271 13.81 -5.81 -11.22
CA SER A 271 15.07 -6.58 -11.22
C SER A 271 15.72 -6.67 -12.60
N GLU A 272 14.94 -6.77 -13.67
CA GLU A 272 15.45 -6.90 -15.05
C GLU A 272 16.04 -5.59 -15.61
N GLU A 273 15.57 -4.43 -15.11
CA GLU A 273 16.07 -3.09 -15.45
C GLU A 273 17.20 -2.62 -14.53
N THR A 274 17.56 -3.44 -13.54
CA THR A 274 18.53 -3.08 -12.51
C THR A 274 19.95 -3.51 -12.86
N LYS A 275 20.92 -2.61 -12.65
CA LYS A 275 22.34 -2.95 -12.68
C LYS A 275 22.68 -3.77 -11.45
N ASN A 276 23.35 -4.91 -11.60
CA ASN A 276 23.73 -5.80 -10.49
C ASN A 276 22.56 -6.08 -9.51
N PRO A 277 21.46 -6.70 -9.99
CA PRO A 277 20.21 -6.84 -9.25
C PRO A 277 20.39 -7.59 -7.92
N HIS A 278 21.30 -8.56 -7.86
CA HIS A 278 21.66 -9.30 -6.63
C HIS A 278 22.01 -8.41 -5.44
N LYS A 279 22.59 -7.22 -5.68
CA LYS A 279 22.95 -6.27 -4.62
C LYS A 279 22.01 -5.07 -4.58
N ASN A 280 21.64 -4.55 -5.75
CA ASN A 280 20.92 -3.30 -5.82
C ASN A 280 19.43 -3.43 -5.49
N VAL A 281 18.78 -4.56 -5.80
CA VAL A 281 17.37 -4.77 -5.44
C VAL A 281 17.18 -4.91 -3.93
N PRO A 282 17.96 -5.75 -3.21
CA PRO A 282 17.87 -5.83 -1.74
C PRO A 282 18.13 -4.49 -1.06
N LEU A 283 19.14 -3.73 -1.51
CA LEU A 283 19.41 -2.38 -1.00
C LEU A 283 18.27 -1.41 -1.30
N GLY A 284 17.72 -1.48 -2.52
CA GLY A 284 16.60 -0.67 -2.96
C GLY A 284 15.37 -0.85 -2.07
N ILE A 285 14.95 -2.10 -1.85
CA ILE A 285 13.81 -2.47 -0.99
C ILE A 285 14.09 -2.04 0.46
N GLY A 286 15.26 -2.38 0.99
CA GLY A 286 15.61 -2.10 2.39
C GLY A 286 15.66 -0.61 2.71
N VAL A 287 16.37 0.18 1.89
CA VAL A 287 16.48 1.64 2.07
C VAL A 287 15.18 2.34 1.72
N GLY A 288 14.41 1.83 0.76
CA GLY A 288 13.12 2.43 0.38
C GLY A 288 12.03 2.33 1.44
N MET A 289 12.17 1.43 2.41
CA MET A 289 11.23 1.28 3.53
C MET A 289 11.69 2.03 4.81
N LEU A 290 12.98 2.33 4.95
CA LEU A 290 13.53 3.10 6.08
C LEU A 290 13.17 4.59 5.99
#